data_AF-A0A7K1UKK5-F1
#
_entry.id   AF-A0A7K1UKK5-F1
#
_cell.length_a   1.000
_cell.length_b   1.000
_cell.length_c   1.000
_cell.angle_alpha   90.00
_cell.angle_beta   90.00
_cell.angle_gamma   90.00
#
_symmetry.space_group_name_H-M   'P 1'
#
loop_
_entity.id
_entity.type
_entity.pdbx_description
1 polymer ?
#
loop_
_entity_poly.entity_id
_entity_poly.type
_entity_poly.pdbx_seq_one_letter_code
_entity_poly.pdbx_strand_id
1 'polypeptide(L)'
;MDRALRDGYEVHRSALAHGYDVVLLPRQVMEVEHEPTGVKTAFSHGIPQQTTLAAVTYAQDVRMRRDMVMRAGYAVPTGATFSMGGSLKAAFRYAEEKLGFPVVMKPAVGDNTIDVISGINNVEELQRAVEFFYTPPTERPGYTRAAYALTELREPGITEDGRVVVPPGYRFLLEKQVAGEYLRFLVLDGEIINVLHCPDGPWRSSPEAIRDITAEVHPSLNQIAAGVTAAIPGISLAAIDLVVADHTKPAEAADAPVVEYSERPWLQVQHACDAALAQQLADRILAFGLDSPLTDLRSTVRVEFQIYGSVHPQDLLVALSEEFAEAEVSGRAELEDQAMGTITGEVTGDPAEIARIMEELLDTGIRGQRAMLVETRHAP
;
A
#
# COMPACT_ATOMS: atom_id res chain seq x y z
N MET A 1 10.81 -4.82 10.81
CA MET A 1 10.16 -4.14 9.68
C MET A 1 9.59 -2.82 10.16
N ASP A 2 10.35 -1.73 10.03
CA ASP A 2 9.89 -0.38 10.41
C ASP A 2 9.24 0.27 9.18
N ARG A 3 7.90 0.43 9.19
CA ARG A 3 7.09 1.09 8.14
C ARG A 3 7.13 0.53 6.71
N ALA A 4 7.31 -0.78 6.53
CA ALA A 4 7.14 -1.41 5.22
C ALA A 4 5.65 -1.61 4.89
N LEU A 5 5.22 -1.33 3.66
CA LEU A 5 3.86 -1.63 3.20
C LEU A 5 3.60 -3.15 3.28
N ARG A 6 2.73 -3.56 4.20
CA ARG A 6 2.46 -4.97 4.53
C ARG A 6 1.46 -5.66 3.60
N ASP A 7 0.85 -4.94 2.67
CA ASP A 7 -0.30 -5.42 1.89
C ASP A 7 -0.03 -6.78 1.20
N GLY A 8 1.04 -6.88 0.41
CA GLY A 8 1.41 -8.12 -0.28
C GLY A 8 1.76 -9.23 0.70
N TYR A 9 2.57 -8.90 1.72
CA TYR A 9 2.95 -9.83 2.78
C TYR A 9 1.74 -10.44 3.51
N GLU A 10 0.75 -9.63 3.92
CA GLU A 10 -0.41 -10.12 4.67
C GLU A 10 -1.26 -11.08 3.82
N VAL A 11 -1.43 -10.79 2.52
CA VAL A 11 -2.13 -11.70 1.60
C VAL A 11 -1.31 -12.97 1.35
N HIS A 12 0.02 -12.87 1.23
CA HIS A 12 0.92 -14.01 1.05
C HIS A 12 0.87 -14.97 2.26
N ARG A 13 1.02 -14.46 3.49
CA ARG A 13 0.90 -15.32 4.68
C ARG A 13 -0.49 -15.95 4.81
N SER A 14 -1.55 -15.23 4.41
CA SER A 14 -2.91 -15.76 4.38
C SER A 14 -3.02 -16.94 3.40
N ALA A 15 -2.48 -16.78 2.19
CA ALA A 15 -2.45 -17.85 1.18
C ALA A 15 -1.75 -19.11 1.72
N LEU A 16 -0.56 -18.94 2.30
CA LEU A 16 0.17 -20.07 2.90
C LEU A 16 -0.61 -20.72 4.04
N ALA A 17 -1.17 -19.92 4.96
CA ALA A 17 -1.92 -20.43 6.11
C ALA A 17 -3.17 -21.23 5.71
N HIS A 18 -3.78 -20.87 4.57
CA HIS A 18 -4.97 -21.54 4.04
C HIS A 18 -4.66 -22.68 3.06
N GLY A 19 -3.40 -22.98 2.78
CA GLY A 19 -3.04 -24.15 1.97
C GLY A 19 -2.96 -23.87 0.47
N TYR A 20 -2.77 -22.61 0.09
CA TYR A 20 -2.61 -22.22 -1.30
C TYR A 20 -1.14 -22.14 -1.68
N ASP A 21 -0.83 -22.63 -2.86
CA ASP A 21 0.48 -22.49 -3.48
C ASP A 21 0.69 -21.04 -3.93
N VAL A 22 1.93 -20.57 -3.88
CA VAL A 22 2.28 -19.17 -4.16
C VAL A 22 3.46 -19.10 -5.12
N VAL A 23 3.31 -18.29 -6.16
CA VAL A 23 4.40 -17.85 -7.03
C VAL A 23 4.62 -16.37 -6.74
N LEU A 24 5.76 -16.02 -6.15
CA LEU A 24 6.11 -14.66 -5.77
C LEU A 24 7.22 -14.12 -6.66
N LEU A 25 6.92 -13.00 -7.31
CA LEU A 25 7.80 -12.26 -8.22
C LEU A 25 8.21 -10.92 -7.57
N PRO A 26 9.29 -10.27 -8.07
CA PRO A 26 9.78 -9.01 -7.54
C PRO A 26 8.69 -7.94 -7.57
N ARG A 27 8.74 -7.02 -6.60
CA ARG A 27 7.73 -5.97 -6.40
C ARG A 27 6.35 -6.50 -6.00
N GLN A 28 6.31 -7.58 -5.19
CA GLN A 28 5.08 -8.14 -4.62
C GLN A 28 4.01 -8.45 -5.69
N VAL A 29 4.47 -8.94 -6.84
CA VAL A 29 3.59 -9.54 -7.83
C VAL A 29 3.46 -11.01 -7.45
N MET A 30 2.25 -11.44 -7.15
CA MET A 30 2.01 -12.75 -6.57
C MET A 30 0.90 -13.45 -7.35
N GLU A 31 1.12 -14.71 -7.68
CA GLU A 31 0.06 -15.62 -8.13
C GLU A 31 -0.24 -16.60 -7.00
N VAL A 32 -1.52 -16.88 -6.79
CA VAL A 32 -1.99 -17.84 -5.81
C VAL A 32 -2.72 -18.94 -6.56
N GLU A 33 -2.30 -20.18 -6.34
CA GLU A 33 -2.81 -21.37 -7.02
C GLU A 33 -3.28 -22.41 -6.01
N HIS A 34 -4.25 -23.25 -6.40
CA HIS A 34 -4.59 -24.44 -5.62
C HIS A 34 -4.95 -25.62 -6.52
N GLU A 35 -4.09 -26.63 -6.52
CA GLU A 35 -4.39 -27.93 -7.09
C GLU A 35 -5.25 -28.75 -6.11
N PRO A 36 -6.21 -29.58 -6.58
CA PRO A 36 -6.54 -29.89 -7.97
C PRO A 36 -7.57 -28.93 -8.58
N THR A 37 -7.96 -27.87 -7.86
CA THR A 37 -9.06 -26.99 -8.28
C THR A 37 -8.72 -26.13 -9.49
N GLY A 38 -7.42 -25.93 -9.77
CA GLY A 38 -6.94 -25.09 -10.85
C GLY A 38 -7.32 -23.61 -10.69
N VAL A 39 -7.79 -23.22 -9.50
CA VAL A 39 -8.11 -21.82 -9.18
C VAL A 39 -6.82 -21.05 -9.14
N LYS A 40 -6.77 -19.97 -9.93
CA LYS A 40 -5.65 -19.04 -10.00
C LYS A 40 -6.16 -17.63 -9.83
N THR A 41 -5.57 -16.90 -8.91
CA THR A 41 -5.72 -15.45 -8.82
C THR A 41 -4.36 -14.79 -8.73
N ALA A 42 -4.29 -13.51 -9.03
CA ALA A 42 -3.10 -12.72 -8.89
C ALA A 42 -3.32 -11.49 -8.02
N PHE A 43 -2.26 -11.06 -7.37
CA PHE A 43 -2.19 -9.84 -6.59
C PHE A 43 -0.97 -9.03 -7.00
N SER A 44 -1.10 -7.71 -6.95
CA SER A 44 0.04 -6.79 -7.02
C SER A 44 -0.02 -5.89 -5.80
N HIS A 45 0.97 -5.97 -4.92
CA HIS A 45 0.96 -5.24 -3.64
C HIS A 45 -0.32 -5.48 -2.80
N GLY A 46 -0.82 -6.72 -2.78
CA GLY A 46 -2.06 -7.09 -2.10
C GLY A 46 -3.35 -6.62 -2.79
N ILE A 47 -3.25 -5.94 -3.94
CA ILE A 47 -4.42 -5.56 -4.73
C ILE A 47 -4.86 -6.77 -5.57
N PRO A 48 -6.13 -7.20 -5.47
CA PRO A 48 -6.65 -8.33 -6.24
C PRO A 48 -6.79 -7.99 -7.73
N GLN A 49 -6.56 -8.97 -8.61
CA GLN A 49 -6.62 -8.85 -10.08
C GLN A 49 -7.92 -8.28 -10.64
N GLN A 50 -9.02 -8.33 -9.88
CA GLN A 50 -10.31 -7.75 -10.20
C GLN A 50 -10.24 -6.21 -10.31
N THR A 51 -9.24 -5.57 -9.68
CA THR A 51 -8.97 -4.14 -9.87
C THR A 51 -8.21 -3.93 -11.18
N THR A 52 -8.82 -3.14 -12.08
CA THR A 52 -8.26 -2.90 -13.41
C THR A 52 -7.10 -1.89 -13.39
N LEU A 53 -6.17 -2.01 -14.33
CA LEU A 53 -5.08 -1.03 -14.51
C LEU A 53 -5.60 0.41 -14.70
N ALA A 54 -6.73 0.58 -15.37
CA ALA A 54 -7.35 1.88 -15.56
C ALA A 54 -7.79 2.50 -14.22
N ALA A 55 -8.41 1.70 -13.34
CA ALA A 55 -8.83 2.15 -12.01
C ALA A 55 -7.64 2.59 -11.15
N VAL A 56 -6.57 1.78 -11.13
CA VAL A 56 -5.31 2.13 -10.46
C VAL A 56 -4.73 3.44 -11.01
N THR A 57 -4.71 3.60 -12.34
CA THR A 57 -4.22 4.83 -12.99
C THR A 57 -5.01 6.07 -12.54
N TYR A 58 -6.34 5.95 -12.43
CA TYR A 58 -7.18 7.04 -11.93
C TYR A 58 -6.92 7.32 -10.45
N ALA A 59 -6.81 6.27 -9.63
CA ALA A 59 -6.59 6.38 -8.19
C ALA A 59 -5.24 7.01 -7.85
N GLN A 60 -4.17 6.70 -8.60
CA GLN A 60 -2.81 7.22 -8.37
C GLN A 60 -2.59 8.66 -8.86
N ASP A 61 -3.44 9.18 -9.75
CA ASP A 61 -3.42 10.60 -10.12
C ASP A 61 -4.44 11.38 -9.31
N VAL A 62 -3.94 12.12 -8.33
CA VAL A 62 -4.76 12.90 -7.40
C VAL A 62 -5.69 13.87 -8.14
N ARG A 63 -5.31 14.36 -9.32
CA ARG A 63 -6.16 15.26 -10.11
C ARG A 63 -7.33 14.52 -10.73
N MET A 64 -7.07 13.32 -11.28
CA MET A 64 -8.09 12.51 -11.94
C MET A 64 -9.11 12.00 -10.92
N ARG A 65 -8.66 11.33 -9.86
CA ARG A 65 -9.58 10.84 -8.81
C ARG A 65 -10.41 11.97 -8.20
N ARG A 66 -9.82 13.15 -7.94
CA ARG A 66 -10.56 14.29 -7.38
C ARG A 66 -11.65 14.76 -8.33
N ASP A 67 -11.35 14.89 -9.63
CA ASP A 67 -12.35 15.26 -10.64
C ASP A 67 -13.49 14.23 -10.69
N MET A 68 -13.17 12.94 -10.63
CA MET A 68 -14.16 11.85 -10.63
C MET A 68 -15.04 11.88 -9.38
N VAL A 69 -14.45 12.01 -8.19
CA VAL A 69 -15.17 12.09 -6.91
C VAL A 69 -16.08 13.33 -6.87
N MET A 70 -15.59 14.49 -7.31
CA MET A 70 -16.41 15.72 -7.38
C MET A 70 -17.57 15.58 -8.37
N ARG A 71 -17.34 14.99 -9.55
CA ARG A 71 -18.40 14.76 -10.55
C ARG A 71 -19.45 13.77 -10.08
N ALA A 72 -19.07 12.84 -9.21
CA ALA A 72 -19.99 11.92 -8.54
C ALA A 72 -20.78 12.58 -7.39
N GLY A 73 -20.53 13.86 -7.09
CA GLY A 73 -21.31 14.64 -6.12
C GLY A 73 -20.72 14.64 -4.70
N TYR A 74 -19.51 14.14 -4.51
CA TYR A 74 -18.86 14.10 -3.19
C TYR A 74 -17.91 15.28 -2.99
N ALA A 75 -17.85 15.78 -1.75
CA ALA A 75 -16.95 16.86 -1.40
C ALA A 75 -15.48 16.38 -1.37
N VAL A 76 -14.58 17.25 -1.78
CA VAL A 76 -13.12 17.13 -1.56
C VAL A 76 -12.62 18.46 -0.99
N PRO A 77 -11.49 18.49 -0.25
CA PRO A 77 -10.94 19.74 0.26
C PRO A 77 -10.64 20.73 -0.87
N THR A 78 -10.88 22.03 -0.64
CA THR A 78 -10.49 23.07 -1.61
C THR A 78 -8.98 23.02 -1.85
N GLY A 79 -8.55 22.91 -3.10
CA GLY A 79 -7.13 22.82 -3.42
C GLY A 79 -6.84 22.94 -4.91
N ALA A 80 -5.55 23.09 -5.24
CA ALA A 80 -5.06 23.22 -6.60
C ALA A 80 -3.68 22.58 -6.77
N THR A 81 -3.37 22.13 -7.99
CA THR A 81 -2.05 21.55 -8.29
C THR A 81 -1.08 22.56 -8.85
N PHE A 82 0.17 22.43 -8.44
CA PHE A 82 1.30 23.26 -8.86
C PHE A 82 2.46 22.38 -9.33
N SER A 83 3.40 22.98 -10.05
CA SER A 83 4.67 22.39 -10.47
C SER A 83 5.85 22.93 -9.67
N MET A 84 6.88 22.09 -9.46
CA MET A 84 8.12 22.46 -8.78
C MET A 84 8.96 23.49 -9.53
N GLY A 85 8.85 23.56 -10.86
CA GLY A 85 9.59 24.54 -11.66
C GLY A 85 8.87 25.89 -11.78
N GLY A 86 7.68 25.90 -12.40
CA GLY A 86 7.11 27.12 -12.95
C GLY A 86 6.12 27.87 -12.07
N SER A 87 5.61 27.24 -11.00
CA SER A 87 4.43 27.78 -10.28
C SER A 87 4.57 27.79 -8.76
N LEU A 88 5.78 27.65 -8.21
CA LEU A 88 5.99 27.70 -6.75
C LEU A 88 5.50 29.02 -6.15
N LYS A 89 5.89 30.17 -6.73
CA LYS A 89 5.41 31.49 -6.24
C LYS A 89 3.88 31.59 -6.22
N ALA A 90 3.20 30.96 -7.19
CA ALA A 90 1.74 30.91 -7.21
C ALA A 90 1.18 29.97 -6.13
N ALA A 91 1.87 28.87 -5.82
CA ALA A 91 1.50 27.95 -4.73
C ALA A 91 1.53 28.64 -3.36
N PHE A 92 2.60 29.37 -3.05
CA PHE A 92 2.73 30.15 -1.81
C PHE A 92 1.60 31.19 -1.70
N ARG A 93 1.42 32.00 -2.75
CA ARG A 93 0.35 33.00 -2.78
C ARG A 93 -1.04 32.37 -2.63
N TYR A 94 -1.28 31.21 -3.26
CA TYR A 94 -2.55 30.50 -3.13
C TYR A 94 -2.78 29.99 -1.70
N ALA A 95 -1.73 29.49 -1.03
CA ALA A 95 -1.79 29.10 0.37
C ALA A 95 -2.21 30.28 1.27
N GLU A 96 -1.54 31.42 1.11
CA GLU A 96 -1.73 32.61 1.96
C GLU A 96 -3.06 33.32 1.68
N GLU A 97 -3.38 33.56 0.41
CA GLU A 97 -4.48 34.45 0.02
C GLU A 97 -5.81 33.71 -0.21
N LYS A 98 -5.78 32.40 -0.50
CA LYS A 98 -6.99 31.64 -0.90
C LYS A 98 -7.36 30.51 0.06
N LEU A 99 -6.40 29.67 0.46
CA LEU A 99 -6.70 28.56 1.36
C LEU A 99 -6.69 29.00 2.83
N GLY A 100 -5.70 29.82 3.20
CA GLY A 100 -5.31 30.04 4.58
C GLY A 100 -4.75 28.78 5.23
N PHE A 101 -3.86 28.96 6.21
CA PHE A 101 -3.31 27.84 6.98
C PHE A 101 -4.33 27.29 8.01
N PRO A 102 -4.22 26.01 8.44
CA PRO A 102 -3.27 25.01 7.95
C PRO A 102 -3.64 24.45 6.56
N VAL A 103 -2.61 23.96 5.84
CA VAL A 103 -2.73 23.33 4.52
C VAL A 103 -2.05 21.95 4.49
N VAL A 104 -2.39 21.15 3.48
CA VAL A 104 -1.78 19.84 3.20
C VAL A 104 -1.13 19.87 1.83
N MET A 105 0.08 19.30 1.73
CA MET A 105 0.83 19.13 0.49
C MET A 105 0.99 17.64 0.17
N LYS A 106 0.71 17.24 -1.08
CA LYS A 106 0.75 15.85 -1.54
C LYS A 106 1.36 15.74 -2.95
N PRO A 107 2.04 14.64 -3.32
CA PRO A 107 2.36 14.39 -4.72
C PRO A 107 1.10 14.38 -5.58
N ALA A 108 1.18 14.88 -6.82
CA ALA A 108 0.02 14.86 -7.71
C ALA A 108 -0.20 13.48 -8.37
N VAL A 109 0.88 12.71 -8.49
CA VAL A 109 0.89 11.35 -9.05
C VAL A 109 1.83 10.51 -8.19
N GLY A 110 1.47 9.27 -7.92
CA GLY A 110 2.33 8.30 -7.26
C GLY A 110 1.56 7.36 -6.35
N ASP A 111 2.30 6.67 -5.48
CA ASP A 111 1.71 5.83 -4.45
C ASP A 111 0.91 6.70 -3.49
N ASN A 112 -0.39 6.40 -3.44
CA ASN A 112 -1.32 7.10 -2.57
C ASN A 112 -0.88 6.96 -1.13
N THR A 113 -1.15 7.99 -0.33
CA THR A 113 -0.90 7.98 1.12
C THR A 113 0.61 8.09 1.48
N ILE A 114 1.54 8.05 0.51
CA ILE A 114 2.98 8.34 0.69
C ILE A 114 3.28 9.84 0.48
N ASP A 115 4.27 10.36 1.19
CA ASP A 115 4.75 11.76 1.08
C ASP A 115 3.68 12.83 1.34
N VAL A 116 2.64 12.49 2.11
CA VAL A 116 1.62 13.44 2.56
C VAL A 116 2.17 14.29 3.71
N ILE A 117 2.31 15.60 3.47
CA ILE A 117 2.72 16.57 4.49
C ILE A 117 1.49 17.37 4.93
N SER A 118 0.90 16.98 6.06
CA SER A 118 -0.16 17.70 6.75
C SER A 118 0.39 18.63 7.83
N GLY A 119 -0.48 19.48 8.39
CA GLY A 119 -0.15 20.35 9.52
C GLY A 119 0.80 21.47 9.14
N ILE A 120 0.78 21.94 7.89
CA ILE A 120 1.57 23.09 7.45
C ILE A 120 0.83 24.35 7.90
N ASN A 121 1.33 25.03 8.93
CA ASN A 121 0.64 26.13 9.62
C ASN A 121 1.07 27.53 9.16
N ASN A 122 2.16 27.64 8.41
CA ASN A 122 2.72 28.92 7.97
C ASN A 122 3.61 28.75 6.73
N VAL A 123 4.06 29.89 6.21
CA VAL A 123 4.91 29.98 5.01
C VAL A 123 6.25 29.27 5.19
N GLU A 124 6.86 29.36 6.38
CA GLU A 124 8.15 28.71 6.66
C GLU A 124 8.03 27.19 6.65
N GLU A 125 6.95 26.65 7.21
CA GLU A 125 6.63 25.21 7.13
C GLU A 125 6.32 24.78 5.70
N LEU A 126 5.63 25.61 4.91
CA LEU A 126 5.38 25.34 3.50
C LEU A 126 6.67 25.31 2.69
N GLN A 127 7.62 26.20 3.01
CA GLN A 127 8.94 26.18 2.40
C GLN A 127 9.70 24.88 2.71
N ARG A 128 9.69 24.43 3.97
CA ARG A 128 10.27 23.14 4.35
C ARG A 128 9.61 21.96 3.63
N ALA A 129 8.29 21.99 3.44
CA ALA A 129 7.57 20.98 2.68
C ALA A 129 7.99 20.97 1.19
N VAL A 130 8.15 22.15 0.58
CA VAL A 130 8.66 22.28 -0.79
C VAL A 130 10.10 21.76 -0.90
N GLU A 131 10.98 22.05 0.07
CA GLU A 131 12.35 21.53 0.12
C GLU A 131 12.39 20.00 0.19
N PHE A 132 11.48 19.38 0.95
CA PHE A 132 11.32 17.92 0.93
C PHE A 132 10.92 17.40 -0.47
N PHE A 133 9.97 18.06 -1.13
CA PHE A 133 9.51 17.69 -2.47
C PHE A 133 10.56 17.92 -3.57
N TYR A 134 11.59 18.74 -3.33
CA TYR A 134 12.72 18.88 -4.25
C TYR A 134 13.60 17.63 -4.31
N THR A 135 13.68 16.88 -3.22
CA THR A 135 14.40 15.60 -3.17
C THR A 135 13.72 14.60 -4.11
N PRO A 136 14.45 13.93 -5.01
CA PRO A 136 13.90 12.88 -5.87
C PRO A 136 13.17 11.81 -5.05
N PRO A 137 12.00 11.29 -5.48
CA PRO A 137 11.29 10.25 -4.74
C PRO A 137 12.18 9.07 -4.36
N THR A 138 13.06 8.63 -5.26
CA THR A 138 14.02 7.53 -5.01
C THR A 138 15.00 7.77 -3.87
N GLU A 139 15.18 9.01 -3.42
CA GLU A 139 16.04 9.41 -2.31
C GLU A 139 15.26 9.75 -1.03
N ARG A 140 13.92 9.70 -1.07
CA ARG A 140 13.08 10.03 0.09
C ARG A 140 12.96 8.84 1.05
N PRO A 141 12.91 9.09 2.37
CA PRO A 141 12.59 8.05 3.35
C PRO A 141 11.19 7.47 3.07
N GLY A 142 11.08 6.14 2.96
CA GLY A 142 9.79 5.46 2.73
C GLY A 142 9.38 5.34 1.26
N TYR A 143 10.27 5.66 0.31
CA TYR A 143 10.02 5.41 -1.10
C TYR A 143 9.74 3.93 -1.37
N THR A 144 8.61 3.66 -2.02
CA THR A 144 8.25 2.34 -2.53
C THR A 144 8.15 2.37 -4.05
N ARG A 145 8.53 1.25 -4.70
CA ARG A 145 8.34 1.08 -6.14
C ARG A 145 7.09 0.25 -6.37
N ALA A 146 5.93 0.89 -6.58
CA ALA A 146 4.77 0.15 -7.04
C ALA A 146 5.04 -0.52 -8.40
N ALA A 147 4.68 -1.79 -8.52
CA ALA A 147 4.88 -2.62 -9.71
C ALA A 147 4.19 -2.04 -10.95
N TYR A 148 3.07 -1.36 -10.74
CA TYR A 148 2.20 -0.78 -11.76
C TYR A 148 2.22 0.75 -11.77
N ALA A 149 3.13 1.41 -11.02
CA ALA A 149 3.34 2.84 -11.16
C ALA A 149 3.87 3.14 -12.56
N LEU A 150 2.95 3.24 -13.51
CA LEU A 150 3.13 3.98 -14.74
C LEU A 150 3.51 5.39 -14.29
N THR A 151 4.62 5.90 -14.82
CA THR A 151 5.00 7.32 -14.78
C THR A 151 5.87 7.82 -13.63
N GLU A 152 7.12 7.36 -13.54
CA GLU A 152 8.25 8.29 -13.34
C GLU A 152 9.47 7.95 -14.21
N LEU A 153 9.23 7.56 -15.48
CA LEU A 153 10.26 7.69 -16.52
C LEU A 153 10.40 9.17 -16.89
N ARG A 154 10.85 10.00 -15.95
CA ARG A 154 11.24 11.38 -16.23
C ARG A 154 12.71 11.51 -15.87
N GLU A 155 13.47 12.10 -16.77
CA GLU A 155 14.85 12.44 -16.48
C GLU A 155 14.88 13.34 -15.23
N PRO A 156 15.72 13.03 -14.23
CA PRO A 156 15.83 13.86 -13.06
C PRO A 156 16.27 15.27 -13.45
N GLY A 157 15.81 16.27 -12.70
CA GLY A 157 16.36 17.61 -12.81
C GLY A 157 17.78 17.64 -12.23
N ILE A 158 18.61 18.53 -12.77
CA ILE A 158 19.94 18.81 -12.23
C ILE A 158 20.00 20.31 -11.98
N THR A 159 20.31 20.71 -10.75
CA THR A 159 20.51 22.12 -10.38
C THR A 159 21.85 22.64 -10.92
N GLU A 160 22.06 23.97 -10.90
CA GLU A 160 23.32 24.58 -11.38
C GLU A 160 24.57 24.09 -10.62
N ASP A 161 24.41 23.68 -9.36
CA ASP A 161 25.43 23.09 -8.49
C ASP A 161 25.57 21.56 -8.64
N GLY A 162 24.87 20.94 -9.58
CA GLY A 162 25.00 19.52 -9.91
C GLY A 162 24.20 18.56 -9.02
N ARG A 163 23.31 19.07 -8.15
CA ARG A 163 22.45 18.24 -7.31
C ARG A 163 21.29 17.68 -8.14
N VAL A 164 21.03 16.38 -7.97
CA VAL A 164 19.89 15.69 -8.56
C VAL A 164 18.62 16.11 -7.81
N VAL A 165 17.61 16.56 -8.55
CA VAL A 165 16.32 17.02 -8.02
C VAL A 165 15.18 16.46 -8.85
N VAL A 166 13.95 16.58 -8.35
CA VAL A 166 12.77 16.29 -9.16
C VAL A 166 12.73 17.14 -10.44
N PRO A 167 12.20 16.62 -11.56
CA PRO A 167 12.08 17.39 -12.78
C PRO A 167 11.22 18.64 -12.58
N PRO A 168 11.45 19.75 -13.30
CA PRO A 168 10.65 20.97 -13.19
C PRO A 168 9.13 20.76 -13.38
N GLY A 169 8.76 19.72 -14.14
CA GLY A 169 7.38 19.30 -14.37
C GLY A 169 6.78 18.39 -13.30
N TYR A 170 7.50 18.05 -12.23
CA TYR A 170 6.96 17.33 -11.07
C TYR A 170 5.87 18.18 -10.42
N ARG A 171 4.72 17.57 -10.14
CA ARG A 171 3.53 18.26 -9.67
C ARG A 171 3.15 17.80 -8.27
N PHE A 172 2.60 18.73 -7.51
CA PHE A 172 2.03 18.49 -6.19
C PHE A 172 0.66 19.15 -6.07
N LEU A 173 -0.19 18.60 -5.21
CA LEU A 173 -1.43 19.22 -4.77
C LEU A 173 -1.15 20.03 -3.49
N LEU A 174 -1.71 21.24 -3.44
CA LEU A 174 -1.85 21.99 -2.20
C LEU A 174 -3.34 22.18 -1.92
N GLU A 175 -3.79 21.78 -0.74
CA GLU A 175 -5.19 21.84 -0.35
C GLU A 175 -5.39 22.30 1.08
N LYS A 176 -6.61 22.77 1.37
CA LYS A 176 -7.01 23.15 2.72
C LYS A 176 -7.00 21.91 3.61
N GLN A 177 -6.38 22.00 4.79
CA GLN A 177 -6.57 20.97 5.80
C GLN A 177 -7.96 21.10 6.43
N VAL A 178 -8.74 20.04 6.37
CA VAL A 178 -10.07 19.95 7.01
C VAL A 178 -9.90 19.50 8.46
N ALA A 179 -10.68 20.06 9.36
CA ALA A 179 -10.72 19.68 10.78
C ALA A 179 -11.88 18.72 11.04
N GLY A 180 -11.65 17.71 11.87
CA GLY A 180 -12.64 16.70 12.24
C GLY A 180 -11.97 15.38 12.64
N GLU A 181 -12.79 14.37 12.88
CA GLU A 181 -12.39 12.98 13.05
C GLU A 181 -11.96 12.42 11.68
N TYR A 182 -10.75 11.89 11.62
CA TYR A 182 -10.20 11.32 10.41
C TYR A 182 -10.49 9.82 10.39
N LEU A 183 -11.28 9.39 9.42
CA LEU A 183 -11.77 8.03 9.30
C LEU A 183 -11.19 7.37 8.04
N ARG A 184 -10.63 6.17 8.17
CA ARG A 184 -10.19 5.34 7.05
C ARG A 184 -11.16 4.18 6.86
N PHE A 185 -11.87 4.19 5.74
CA PHE A 185 -12.74 3.10 5.33
C PHE A 185 -11.97 2.17 4.40
N LEU A 186 -12.03 0.87 4.66
CA LEU A 186 -11.60 -0.15 3.71
C LEU A 186 -12.83 -0.73 3.02
N VAL A 187 -12.85 -0.66 1.69
CA VAL A 187 -13.98 -1.05 0.85
C VAL A 187 -13.54 -2.15 -0.11
N LEU A 188 -14.24 -3.28 -0.09
CA LEU A 188 -14.01 -4.42 -0.97
C LEU A 188 -15.30 -4.74 -1.73
N ASP A 189 -15.28 -4.58 -3.05
CA ASP A 189 -16.42 -4.76 -3.95
C ASP A 189 -17.68 -3.99 -3.52
N GLY A 190 -17.48 -2.73 -3.08
CA GLY A 190 -18.55 -1.86 -2.58
C GLY A 190 -19.01 -2.16 -1.15
N GLU A 191 -18.55 -3.25 -0.52
CA GLU A 191 -18.79 -3.54 0.89
C GLU A 191 -17.78 -2.82 1.78
N ILE A 192 -18.24 -2.18 2.84
CA ILE A 192 -17.35 -1.65 3.89
C ILE A 192 -16.90 -2.81 4.78
N ILE A 193 -15.60 -3.13 4.73
CA ILE A 193 -15.06 -4.29 5.45
C ILE A 193 -14.35 -3.91 6.75
N ASN A 194 -13.97 -2.64 6.90
CA ASN A 194 -13.37 -2.09 8.12
C ASN A 194 -13.43 -0.56 8.11
N VAL A 195 -13.53 0.05 9.30
CA VAL A 195 -13.40 1.50 9.49
C VAL A 195 -12.50 1.78 10.69
N LEU A 196 -11.44 2.55 10.47
CA LEU A 196 -10.55 3.01 11.53
C LEU A 196 -10.72 4.50 11.79
N HIS A 197 -10.67 4.90 13.06
CA HIS A 197 -10.41 6.27 13.45
C HIS A 197 -8.90 6.46 13.62
N CYS A 198 -8.32 7.43 12.90
CA CYS A 198 -6.89 7.71 12.86
C CYS A 198 -6.64 9.21 13.13
N PRO A 199 -6.53 9.68 14.38
CA PRO A 199 -6.62 11.12 14.72
C PRO A 199 -5.64 12.04 13.97
N ASP A 200 -4.45 11.56 13.62
CA ASP A 200 -3.43 12.31 12.86
C ASP A 200 -3.28 11.82 11.40
N GLY A 201 -4.26 11.04 10.93
CA GLY A 201 -4.22 10.29 9.69
C GLY A 201 -3.41 8.98 9.80
N PRO A 202 -3.51 8.10 8.78
CA PRO A 202 -2.93 6.74 8.79
C PRO A 202 -1.40 6.72 8.81
N TRP A 203 -0.75 7.84 8.49
CA TRP A 203 0.70 7.99 8.37
C TRP A 203 1.39 8.48 9.66
N ARG A 204 0.65 9.13 10.57
CA ARG A 204 1.21 9.78 11.77
C ARG A 204 0.59 9.33 13.08
N SER A 205 -0.63 8.79 13.04
CA SER A 205 -1.28 8.30 14.25
C SER A 205 -0.42 7.23 14.91
N SER A 206 -0.21 7.33 16.22
CA SER A 206 0.47 6.25 16.94
C SER A 206 -0.44 5.02 17.04
N PRO A 207 0.12 3.80 17.11
CA PRO A 207 -0.67 2.57 17.18
C PRO A 207 -1.76 2.60 18.25
N GLU A 208 -1.43 3.07 19.45
CA GLU A 208 -2.36 3.19 20.59
C GLU A 208 -3.48 4.23 20.41
N ALA A 209 -3.36 5.14 19.43
CA ALA A 209 -4.38 6.13 19.12
C ALA A 209 -5.36 5.66 18.02
N ILE A 210 -5.00 4.63 17.26
CA ILE A 210 -5.84 4.06 16.20
C ILE A 210 -6.91 3.17 16.84
N ARG A 211 -8.15 3.31 16.39
CA ARG A 211 -9.27 2.50 16.88
C ARG A 211 -10.07 1.92 15.72
N ASP A 212 -10.40 0.64 15.80
CA ASP A 212 -11.46 0.05 15.00
C ASP A 212 -12.82 0.56 15.50
N ILE A 213 -13.53 1.26 14.63
CA ILE A 213 -14.84 1.86 14.89
C ILE A 213 -15.90 1.33 13.91
N THR A 214 -15.63 0.18 13.26
CA THR A 214 -16.51 -0.40 12.24
C THR A 214 -17.96 -0.55 12.73
N ALA A 215 -18.15 -0.91 14.00
CA ALA A 215 -19.47 -1.06 14.62
C ALA A 215 -20.08 0.23 15.18
N GLU A 216 -19.29 1.30 15.31
CA GLU A 216 -19.69 2.60 15.88
C GLU A 216 -20.10 3.62 14.80
N VAL A 217 -19.61 3.46 13.58
CA VAL A 217 -19.82 4.41 12.48
C VAL A 217 -21.28 4.44 12.02
N HIS A 218 -21.79 5.64 11.78
CA HIS A 218 -23.15 5.82 11.29
C HIS A 218 -23.31 5.30 9.85
N PRO A 219 -24.41 4.58 9.51
CA PRO A 219 -24.59 3.98 8.18
C PRO A 219 -24.52 4.94 6.98
N SER A 220 -24.84 6.23 7.16
CA SER A 220 -24.70 7.23 6.09
C SER A 220 -23.26 7.40 5.62
N LEU A 221 -22.28 7.27 6.52
CA LEU A 221 -20.87 7.36 6.17
C LEU A 221 -20.41 6.13 5.37
N ASN A 222 -20.93 4.94 5.71
CA ASN A 222 -20.72 3.73 4.91
C ASN A 222 -21.27 3.90 3.49
N GLN A 223 -22.45 4.49 3.35
CA GLN A 223 -23.05 4.78 2.04
C GLN A 223 -22.21 5.78 1.24
N ILE A 224 -21.70 6.83 1.90
CA ILE A 224 -20.80 7.81 1.28
C ILE A 224 -19.51 7.12 0.81
N ALA A 225 -18.83 6.37 1.67
CA ALA A 225 -17.58 5.70 1.33
C ALA A 225 -17.76 4.70 0.17
N ALA A 226 -18.80 3.88 0.20
CA ALA A 226 -19.13 2.96 -0.90
C ALA A 226 -19.42 3.70 -2.21
N GLY A 227 -20.18 4.80 -2.13
CA GLY A 227 -20.49 5.63 -3.30
C GLY A 227 -19.29 6.38 -3.87
N VAL A 228 -18.36 6.82 -3.01
CA VAL A 228 -17.05 7.39 -3.42
C VAL A 228 -16.22 6.34 -4.13
N THR A 229 -16.14 5.11 -3.62
CA THR A 229 -15.44 4.01 -4.29
C THR A 229 -15.98 3.78 -5.70
N ALA A 230 -17.32 3.75 -5.85
CA ALA A 230 -18.00 3.58 -7.14
C ALA A 230 -17.74 4.72 -8.15
N ALA A 231 -17.20 5.87 -7.72
CA ALA A 231 -16.84 6.97 -8.61
C ALA A 231 -15.69 6.60 -9.56
N ILE A 232 -14.85 5.62 -9.23
CA ILE A 232 -13.77 5.11 -10.08
C ILE A 232 -14.14 3.72 -10.62
N PRO A 233 -14.46 3.59 -11.92
CA PRO A 233 -14.84 2.30 -12.50
C PRO A 233 -13.71 1.29 -12.46
N GLY A 234 -14.03 0.04 -12.13
CA GLY A 234 -13.10 -1.09 -12.16
C GLY A 234 -12.14 -1.14 -10.97
N ILE A 235 -12.41 -0.40 -9.89
CA ILE A 235 -11.77 -0.58 -8.59
C ILE A 235 -12.54 -1.65 -7.81
N SER A 236 -11.84 -2.64 -7.27
CA SER A 236 -12.46 -3.68 -6.45
C SER A 236 -12.04 -3.60 -4.99
N LEU A 237 -10.88 -2.99 -4.69
CA LEU A 237 -10.41 -2.71 -3.35
C LEU A 237 -10.01 -1.24 -3.27
N ALA A 238 -10.50 -0.52 -2.26
CA ALA A 238 -10.12 0.86 -2.02
C ALA A 238 -10.07 1.20 -0.53
N ALA A 239 -9.11 2.02 -0.14
CA ALA A 239 -9.12 2.74 1.12
C ALA A 239 -9.58 4.19 0.88
N ILE A 240 -10.66 4.59 1.54
CA ILE A 240 -11.26 5.93 1.43
C ILE A 240 -11.09 6.64 2.76
N ASP A 241 -10.41 7.78 2.75
CA ASP A 241 -10.26 8.58 3.96
C ASP A 241 -11.24 9.76 3.94
N LEU A 242 -12.06 9.86 4.97
CA LEU A 242 -13.02 10.93 5.21
C LEU A 242 -12.62 11.73 6.45
N VAL A 243 -12.91 13.03 6.45
CA VAL A 243 -12.84 13.84 7.69
C VAL A 243 -14.24 14.34 8.03
N VAL A 244 -14.73 13.99 9.22
CA VAL A 244 -16.13 14.25 9.63
C VAL A 244 -16.19 14.92 11.00
N ALA A 245 -17.31 15.57 11.32
CA ALA A 245 -17.48 16.21 12.64
C ALA A 245 -17.71 15.20 13.78
N ASP A 246 -18.49 14.15 13.53
CA ASP A 246 -18.85 13.10 14.49
C ASP A 246 -19.26 11.84 13.72
N HIS A 247 -18.48 10.77 13.83
CA HIS A 247 -18.69 9.50 13.13
C HIS A 247 -19.97 8.76 13.53
N THR A 248 -20.60 9.13 14.64
CA THR A 248 -21.83 8.48 15.16
C THR A 248 -23.11 9.14 14.64
N LYS A 249 -23.00 10.22 13.86
CA LYS A 249 -24.13 11.02 13.37
C LYS A 249 -24.36 10.84 11.88
N PRO A 250 -25.61 11.07 11.41
CA PRO A 250 -25.87 11.19 9.98
C PRO A 250 -25.03 12.31 9.38
N ALA A 251 -24.54 12.06 8.17
CA ALA A 251 -23.76 12.99 7.37
C ALA A 251 -24.24 12.94 5.93
N GLU A 252 -24.26 14.08 5.26
CA GLU A 252 -24.45 14.17 3.82
C GLU A 252 -23.08 14.19 3.11
N ALA A 253 -23.07 13.97 1.80
CA ALA A 253 -21.84 13.98 0.99
C ALA A 253 -21.03 15.30 1.11
N ALA A 254 -21.70 16.41 1.46
CA ALA A 254 -21.06 17.71 1.68
C ALA A 254 -20.36 17.82 3.04
N ASP A 255 -20.76 17.01 4.03
CA ASP A 255 -20.26 17.06 5.41
C ASP A 255 -19.10 16.09 5.66
N ALA A 256 -18.79 15.22 4.69
CA ALA A 256 -17.76 14.19 4.77
C ALA A 256 -16.76 14.30 3.58
N PRO A 257 -15.94 15.36 3.53
CA PRO A 257 -14.96 15.53 2.47
C PRO A 257 -14.01 14.34 2.38
N VAL A 258 -13.84 13.83 1.17
CA VAL A 258 -12.87 12.79 0.81
C VAL A 258 -11.49 13.43 0.75
N VAL A 259 -10.65 13.10 1.73
CA VAL A 259 -9.28 13.63 1.82
C VAL A 259 -8.26 12.71 1.17
N GLU A 260 -8.55 11.43 1.02
CA GLU A 260 -7.67 10.47 0.36
C GLU A 260 -8.49 9.35 -0.30
N TYR A 261 -7.94 8.78 -1.38
CA TYR A 261 -8.50 7.65 -2.09
C TYR A 261 -7.34 6.79 -2.55
N SER A 262 -7.22 5.57 -2.05
CA SER A 262 -6.12 4.66 -2.39
C SER A 262 -6.66 3.34 -2.89
N GLU A 263 -6.11 2.81 -3.98
CA GLU A 263 -6.31 1.43 -4.42
C GLU A 263 -5.65 0.41 -3.48
N ARG A 264 -4.65 0.86 -2.71
CA ARG A 264 -3.93 0.03 -1.75
C ARG A 264 -4.63 0.00 -0.39
N PRO A 265 -4.80 -1.19 0.23
CA PRO A 265 -5.49 -1.32 1.50
C PRO A 265 -4.73 -0.67 2.67
N TRP A 266 -3.38 -0.68 2.62
CA TRP A 266 -2.50 -0.23 3.69
C TRP A 266 -2.73 -0.99 5.00
N LEU A 267 -2.70 -2.33 4.92
CA LEU A 267 -2.94 -3.23 6.05
C LEU A 267 -1.98 -2.99 7.23
N GLN A 268 -0.89 -2.26 7.03
CA GLN A 268 -0.03 -1.76 8.11
C GLN A 268 -0.79 -0.91 9.15
N VAL A 269 -1.79 -0.12 8.74
CA VAL A 269 -2.58 0.72 9.65
C VAL A 269 -3.48 -0.16 10.51
N GLN A 270 -4.13 -1.15 9.90
CA GLN A 270 -4.93 -2.15 10.58
C GLN A 270 -4.07 -2.99 11.52
N HIS A 271 -2.87 -3.39 11.08
CA HIS A 271 -1.92 -4.14 11.90
C HIS A 271 -1.47 -3.35 13.13
N ALA A 272 -1.25 -2.04 12.98
CA ALA A 272 -0.92 -1.16 14.10
C ALA A 272 -2.08 -1.05 15.11
N CYS A 273 -3.33 -1.14 14.66
CA CYS A 273 -4.49 -1.22 15.53
C CYS A 273 -4.58 -2.59 16.23
N ASP A 274 -4.54 -3.67 15.45
CA ASP A 274 -4.56 -5.05 15.90
C ASP A 274 -4.00 -5.95 14.78
N ALA A 275 -2.98 -6.75 15.11
CA ALA A 275 -2.39 -7.69 14.15
C ALA A 275 -3.42 -8.73 13.64
N ALA A 276 -4.36 -9.16 14.48
CA ALA A 276 -5.40 -10.10 14.09
C ALA A 276 -6.39 -9.46 13.10
N LEU A 277 -6.67 -8.15 13.22
CA LEU A 277 -7.52 -7.43 12.29
C LEU A 277 -6.90 -7.39 10.89
N ALA A 278 -5.59 -7.08 10.78
CA ALA A 278 -4.90 -7.09 9.50
C ALA A 278 -4.98 -8.47 8.83
N GLN A 279 -4.77 -9.55 9.60
CA GLN A 279 -4.89 -10.91 9.10
C GLN A 279 -6.30 -11.21 8.60
N GLN A 280 -7.35 -10.90 9.38
CA GLN A 280 -8.74 -11.13 8.98
C GLN A 280 -9.09 -10.40 7.68
N LEU A 281 -8.57 -9.18 7.49
CA LEU A 281 -8.83 -8.40 6.27
C LEU A 281 -8.03 -8.93 5.08
N ALA A 282 -6.82 -9.44 5.29
CA ALA A 282 -6.07 -10.15 4.26
C ALA A 282 -6.79 -11.43 3.82
N ASP A 283 -7.35 -12.20 4.75
CA ASP A 283 -8.18 -13.37 4.46
C ASP A 283 -9.39 -12.99 3.60
N ARG A 284 -10.06 -11.86 3.92
CA ARG A 284 -11.17 -11.34 3.10
C ARG A 284 -10.73 -10.95 1.69
N ILE A 285 -9.59 -10.28 1.55
CA ILE A 285 -9.03 -9.87 0.25
C ILE A 285 -8.63 -11.10 -0.58
N LEU A 286 -8.02 -12.11 0.06
CA LEU A 286 -7.65 -13.37 -0.57
C LEU A 286 -8.89 -14.13 -1.06
N ALA A 287 -9.89 -14.30 -0.20
CA ALA A 287 -11.15 -14.96 -0.54
C ALA A 287 -11.83 -14.31 -1.75
N PHE A 288 -11.85 -12.98 -1.79
CA PHE A 288 -12.38 -12.22 -2.90
C PHE A 288 -11.58 -12.44 -4.19
N GLY A 289 -10.24 -12.42 -4.10
CA GLY A 289 -9.37 -12.71 -5.25
C GLY A 289 -9.65 -14.09 -5.84
N LEU A 290 -9.82 -15.10 -5.00
CA LEU A 290 -10.10 -16.48 -5.37
C LEU A 290 -11.55 -16.73 -5.82
N ASP A 291 -12.47 -15.79 -5.60
CA ASP A 291 -13.92 -15.98 -5.75
C ASP A 291 -14.43 -17.24 -5.01
N SER A 292 -13.86 -17.50 -3.82
CA SER A 292 -14.14 -18.69 -3.02
C SER A 292 -13.94 -18.42 -1.53
N PRO A 293 -14.76 -19.01 -0.64
CA PRO A 293 -14.46 -18.98 0.78
C PRO A 293 -13.12 -19.67 1.09
N LEU A 294 -12.42 -19.17 2.10
CA LEU A 294 -11.22 -19.81 2.62
C LEU A 294 -11.60 -20.90 3.62
N THR A 295 -10.85 -22.00 3.61
CA THR A 295 -10.98 -23.12 4.54
C THR A 295 -9.65 -23.40 5.23
N ASP A 296 -9.68 -24.16 6.33
CA ASP A 296 -8.49 -24.75 6.97
C ASP A 296 -7.36 -23.77 7.31
N LEU A 297 -7.56 -22.95 8.35
CA LEU A 297 -6.51 -22.09 8.88
C LEU A 297 -5.45 -22.92 9.63
N ARG A 298 -4.19 -22.82 9.19
CA ARG A 298 -3.06 -23.55 9.77
C ARG A 298 -2.11 -22.58 10.48
N SER A 299 -1.76 -22.88 11.74
CA SER A 299 -0.70 -22.16 12.47
C SER A 299 0.71 -22.64 12.12
N THR A 300 0.80 -23.77 11.41
CA THR A 300 2.07 -24.35 10.96
C THR A 300 1.82 -25.02 9.62
N VAL A 301 2.66 -24.72 8.63
CA VAL A 301 2.57 -25.27 7.28
C VAL A 301 3.88 -25.93 6.91
N ARG A 302 3.79 -26.94 6.04
CA ARG A 302 4.94 -27.58 5.40
C ARG A 302 4.87 -27.29 3.92
N VAL A 303 5.89 -26.65 3.39
CA VAL A 303 5.96 -26.22 2.00
C VAL A 303 7.28 -26.65 1.37
N GLU A 304 7.19 -27.11 0.15
CA GLU A 304 8.32 -27.20 -0.77
C GLU A 304 8.51 -25.83 -1.41
N PHE A 305 9.76 -25.42 -1.63
CA PHE A 305 10.05 -24.15 -2.29
C PHE A 305 11.10 -24.31 -3.38
N GLN A 306 11.02 -23.43 -4.37
CA GLN A 306 12.03 -23.26 -5.41
C GLN A 306 12.32 -21.78 -5.63
N ILE A 307 13.59 -21.42 -5.51
CA ILE A 307 14.09 -20.06 -5.64
C ILE A 307 14.92 -19.98 -6.92
N TYR A 308 14.72 -18.96 -7.74
CA TYR A 308 15.43 -18.79 -9.00
C TYR A 308 16.17 -17.46 -9.11
N GLY A 309 17.21 -17.45 -9.94
CA GLY A 309 17.88 -16.22 -10.36
C GLY A 309 18.76 -15.59 -9.28
N SER A 310 19.28 -16.40 -8.36
CA SER A 310 20.30 -15.94 -7.41
C SER A 310 21.65 -15.71 -8.11
N VAL A 311 22.28 -14.57 -7.85
CA VAL A 311 23.62 -14.24 -8.40
C VAL A 311 24.74 -15.01 -7.67
N HIS A 312 24.57 -15.24 -6.37
CA HIS A 312 25.52 -15.97 -5.53
C HIS A 312 24.77 -17.07 -4.76
N PRO A 313 24.36 -18.15 -5.43
CA PRO A 313 23.42 -19.12 -4.85
C PRO A 313 23.99 -19.88 -3.65
N GLN A 314 25.31 -20.06 -3.57
CA GLN A 314 25.95 -20.66 -2.40
C GLN A 314 25.88 -19.75 -1.16
N ASP A 315 26.11 -18.45 -1.34
CA ASP A 315 26.02 -17.46 -0.25
C ASP A 315 24.56 -17.28 0.18
N LEU A 316 23.64 -17.30 -0.78
CA LEU A 316 22.20 -17.27 -0.51
C LEU A 316 21.75 -18.51 0.27
N LEU A 317 22.24 -19.70 -0.07
CA LEU A 317 21.91 -20.93 0.64
C LEU A 317 22.30 -20.85 2.14
N VAL A 318 23.48 -20.30 2.43
CA VAL A 318 23.94 -20.07 3.81
C VAL A 318 23.04 -19.04 4.49
N ALA A 319 22.79 -17.90 3.84
CA ALA A 319 21.96 -16.83 4.38
C ALA A 319 20.52 -17.31 4.69
N LEU A 320 19.91 -18.11 3.81
CA LEU A 320 18.59 -18.71 4.02
C LEU A 320 18.59 -19.67 5.20
N SER A 321 19.62 -20.51 5.33
CA SER A 321 19.71 -21.47 6.44
C SER A 321 19.81 -20.76 7.79
N GLU A 322 20.56 -19.65 7.85
CA GLU A 322 20.64 -18.79 9.05
C GLU A 322 19.30 -18.10 9.34
N GLU A 323 18.66 -17.53 8.32
CA GLU A 323 17.38 -16.83 8.46
C GLU A 323 16.25 -17.77 8.90
N PHE A 324 16.17 -18.98 8.32
CA PHE A 324 15.21 -19.99 8.75
C PHE A 324 15.43 -20.40 10.20
N ALA A 325 16.68 -20.59 10.62
CA ALA A 325 17.01 -20.94 12.00
C ALA A 325 16.64 -19.82 12.99
N GLU A 326 16.92 -18.56 12.65
CA GLU A 326 16.56 -17.39 13.45
C GLU A 326 15.04 -17.20 13.57
N ALA A 327 14.29 -17.56 12.53
CA ALA A 327 12.83 -17.50 12.50
C ALA A 327 12.12 -18.76 13.04
N GLU A 328 12.86 -19.70 13.63
CA GLU A 328 12.34 -21.00 14.10
C GLU A 328 11.61 -21.83 13.01
N VAL A 329 11.97 -21.61 11.74
CA VAL A 329 11.50 -22.37 10.59
C VAL A 329 12.42 -23.57 10.39
N SER A 330 11.89 -24.78 10.56
CA SER A 330 12.64 -26.02 10.38
C SER A 330 12.64 -26.44 8.91
N GLY A 331 13.73 -27.00 8.40
CA GLY A 331 13.74 -27.44 7.00
C GLY A 331 15.12 -27.72 6.46
N ARG A 332 15.17 -27.89 5.14
CA ARG A 332 16.40 -28.03 4.37
C ARG A 332 16.30 -27.24 3.08
N ALA A 333 17.44 -26.74 2.64
CA ALA A 333 17.62 -26.10 1.35
C ALA A 333 18.83 -26.75 0.68
N GLU A 334 18.80 -26.88 -0.64
CA GLU A 334 19.90 -27.40 -1.43
C GLU A 334 20.07 -26.62 -2.72
N LEU A 335 21.32 -26.50 -3.16
CA LEU A 335 21.66 -25.91 -4.44
C LEU A 335 21.34 -26.93 -5.54
N GLU A 336 20.35 -26.62 -6.38
CA GLU A 336 19.97 -27.45 -7.52
C GLU A 336 20.85 -27.15 -8.74
N ASP A 337 20.99 -25.87 -9.10
CA ASP A 337 21.76 -25.43 -10.27
C ASP A 337 22.52 -24.13 -9.98
N GLN A 338 23.86 -24.24 -9.98
CA GLN A 338 24.77 -23.12 -9.78
C GLN A 338 24.71 -22.07 -10.90
N ALA A 339 24.52 -22.50 -12.15
CA ALA A 339 24.51 -21.62 -13.32
C ALA A 339 23.19 -20.85 -13.44
N MET A 340 22.07 -21.50 -13.12
CA MET A 340 20.75 -20.88 -13.10
C MET A 340 20.46 -20.15 -11.77
N GLY A 341 21.30 -20.33 -10.75
CA GLY A 341 21.10 -19.76 -9.43
C GLY A 341 19.86 -20.30 -8.75
N THR A 342 19.61 -21.61 -8.89
CA THR A 342 18.39 -22.28 -8.44
C THR A 342 18.63 -23.03 -7.13
N ILE A 343 17.80 -22.75 -6.13
CA ILE A 343 17.82 -23.40 -4.82
C ILE A 343 16.45 -24.03 -4.59
N THR A 344 16.42 -25.29 -4.20
CA THR A 344 15.20 -26.01 -3.83
C THR A 344 15.23 -26.36 -2.36
N GLY A 345 14.08 -26.67 -1.78
CA GLY A 345 14.05 -27.12 -0.40
C GLY A 345 12.65 -27.40 0.11
N GLU A 346 12.60 -27.69 1.39
CA GLU A 346 11.37 -27.92 2.11
C GLU A 346 11.50 -27.31 3.51
N VAL A 347 10.49 -26.54 3.91
CA VAL A 347 10.42 -25.92 5.23
C VAL A 347 9.08 -26.19 5.91
N THR A 348 9.11 -26.21 7.24
CA THR A 348 7.96 -26.31 8.12
C THR A 348 8.07 -25.25 9.21
N GLY A 349 7.04 -24.41 9.34
CA GLY A 349 7.03 -23.31 10.31
C GLY A 349 5.76 -22.48 10.26
N ASP A 350 5.77 -21.34 10.93
CA ASP A 350 4.69 -20.34 10.89
C ASP A 350 4.58 -19.77 9.45
N PRO A 351 3.40 -19.80 8.81
CA PRO A 351 3.16 -19.15 7.52
C PRO A 351 3.63 -17.69 7.47
N ALA A 352 3.53 -16.97 8.58
CA ALA A 352 3.94 -15.58 8.71
C ALA A 352 5.45 -15.39 8.53
N GLU A 353 6.26 -16.29 9.09
CA GLU A 353 7.72 -16.23 8.99
C GLU A 353 8.19 -16.72 7.63
N ILE A 354 7.57 -17.78 7.10
CA ILE A 354 7.87 -18.26 5.75
C ILE A 354 7.58 -17.14 4.73
N ALA A 355 6.40 -16.53 4.75
CA ALA A 355 6.06 -15.42 3.86
C ALA A 355 7.02 -14.24 4.03
N ARG A 356 7.41 -13.89 5.26
CA ARG A 356 8.36 -12.79 5.55
C ARG A 356 9.69 -13.03 4.86
N ILE A 357 10.26 -14.22 5.01
CA ILE A 357 11.55 -14.59 4.43
C ILE A 357 11.47 -14.53 2.90
N MET A 358 10.41 -15.06 2.29
CA MET A 358 10.26 -15.05 0.83
C MET A 358 10.05 -13.63 0.26
N GLU A 359 9.29 -12.78 0.95
CA GLU A 359 9.10 -11.37 0.59
C GLU A 359 10.41 -10.58 0.71
N GLU A 360 11.13 -10.72 1.84
CA GLU A 360 12.40 -10.06 2.06
C GLU A 360 13.44 -10.48 1.03
N LEU A 361 13.47 -11.75 0.62
CA LEU A 361 14.40 -12.25 -0.39
C LEU A 361 14.25 -11.53 -1.75
N LEU A 362 13.04 -11.15 -2.13
CA LEU A 362 12.74 -10.51 -3.42
C LEU A 362 12.76 -8.98 -3.36
N ASP A 363 12.50 -8.38 -2.19
CA ASP A 363 12.43 -6.93 -2.02
C ASP A 363 13.75 -6.32 -1.50
N THR A 364 14.03 -6.51 -0.20
CA THR A 364 15.21 -5.93 0.46
C THR A 364 16.48 -6.75 0.21
N GLY A 365 16.32 -8.05 0.03
CA GLY A 365 17.37 -9.07 0.09
C GLY A 365 17.61 -9.55 1.52
N ILE A 366 18.14 -10.77 1.64
CA ILE A 366 18.55 -11.39 2.90
C ILE A 366 20.08 -11.39 2.94
N ARG A 367 20.67 -10.70 3.91
CA ARG A 367 22.14 -10.62 4.10
C ARG A 367 22.89 -10.23 2.81
N GLY A 368 22.30 -9.33 2.03
CA GLY A 368 22.85 -8.84 0.75
C GLY A 368 22.56 -9.74 -0.46
N GLN A 369 21.89 -10.87 -0.27
CA GLN A 369 21.51 -11.81 -1.32
C GLN A 369 20.06 -11.59 -1.77
N ARG A 370 19.79 -11.82 -3.05
CA ARG A 370 18.46 -11.64 -3.67
C ARG A 370 18.14 -12.78 -4.62
N ALA A 371 16.84 -12.96 -4.87
CA ALA A 371 16.33 -13.83 -5.92
C ALA A 371 15.51 -13.04 -6.94
N MET A 372 15.08 -13.71 -8.00
CA MET A 372 14.19 -13.18 -9.03
C MET A 372 12.79 -13.79 -9.01
N LEU A 373 12.61 -14.93 -8.36
CA LEU A 373 11.35 -15.65 -8.26
C LEU A 373 11.43 -16.64 -7.09
N VAL A 374 10.33 -16.80 -6.37
CA VAL A 374 10.13 -17.86 -5.37
C VAL A 374 8.81 -18.56 -5.67
N GLU A 375 8.84 -19.88 -5.85
CA GLU A 375 7.66 -20.74 -5.84
C GLU A 375 7.58 -21.45 -4.50
N THR A 376 6.38 -21.52 -3.92
CA THR A 376 6.10 -22.20 -2.66
C THR A 376 4.88 -23.09 -2.86
N ARG A 377 5.00 -24.39 -2.61
CA ARG A 377 3.93 -25.38 -2.82
C ARG A 377 3.69 -26.17 -1.54
N HIS A 378 2.44 -26.39 -1.18
CA HIS A 378 2.14 -27.22 -0.01
C HIS A 378 2.55 -28.67 -0.26
N ALA A 379 3.30 -29.22 0.69
CA ALA A 379 3.64 -30.63 0.64
C ALA A 379 2.37 -31.49 0.86
N PRO A 380 2.21 -32.61 0.14
CA PRO A 380 1.04 -33.48 0.24
C PRO A 380 0.87 -34.18 1.60
#